data_AF-F9XQV2-F1
#
_entry.id   AF-F9XQV2-F1
#
_cell.length_a   1.000
_cell.length_b   1.000
_cell.length_c   1.000
_cell.angle_alpha   90.00
_cell.angle_beta   90.00
_cell.angle_gamma   90.00
#
_symmetry.space_group_name_H-M   'P 1'
#
loop_
_entity.id
_entity.type
_entity.pdbx_description
1 polymer ?
#
loop_
_entity_poly.entity_id
_entity_poly.type
_entity_poly.pdbx_seq_one_letter_code
_entity_poly.pdbx_strand_id
1 'polypeptide(L)'
;MLFPPTDDPSPLLELLNPETITHQGLLHGVLSLSATLLQAAEEIPNSAWKLRQAYHFGQALSLLRQGIERAASPANGGLEVNKLLVVQSLVLYLQVICEGHREGQDRSHLGGMKWIVSGTSISPHNVTLEVEVRMFILYHNYCSCLTSPSTPFDYDFWKLKNSLQSTPESSSERDRTTSDCRFMMDVLFTLLPRIRTLRDQARTLRASGKPEDYNTELMVEAYAIDTALRSWPSLYNVENTQHPISMLWRACIYIYLIRTIRLSCPSEQFSQAVDTALEFVSIFLEDVHGWLLSPLFLIGCAAWDEAHREIIDEIFHRLSSRTGRSRC
;
A
#
# COMPACT_ATOMS: atom_id res chain seq x y z
N MET A 1 3.49 7.51 -5.15
CA MET A 1 3.98 7.79 -3.78
C MET A 1 2.80 7.75 -2.83
N LEU A 2 3.05 7.26 -1.62
CA LEU A 2 2.07 6.79 -0.63
C LEU A 2 1.38 7.86 0.18
N PHE A 3 1.91 9.07 0.10
CA PHE A 3 1.52 10.20 0.92
C PHE A 3 1.33 11.41 0.00
N PRO A 4 0.55 12.42 0.44
CA PRO A 4 0.50 13.68 -0.27
C PRO A 4 1.93 14.18 -0.49
N PRO A 5 2.23 14.76 -1.66
CA PRO A 5 3.54 15.32 -1.91
C PRO A 5 3.86 16.33 -0.82
N THR A 6 4.98 16.13 -0.14
CA THR A 6 5.68 17.20 0.56
C THR A 6 6.31 18.12 -0.49
N ASP A 7 6.57 19.38 -0.14
CA ASP A 7 7.31 20.30 -1.01
C ASP A 7 8.73 19.77 -1.34
N ASP A 8 9.27 18.89 -0.49
CA ASP A 8 10.52 18.18 -0.72
C ASP A 8 10.33 16.89 -1.54
N PRO A 9 11.22 16.59 -2.50
CA PRO A 9 11.20 15.33 -3.25
C PRO A 9 11.46 14.15 -2.32
N SER A 10 10.73 13.05 -2.52
CA SER A 10 10.88 11.85 -1.70
C SER A 10 12.32 11.31 -1.77
N PRO A 11 12.94 10.96 -0.62
CA PRO A 11 14.19 10.19 -0.55
C PRO A 11 14.20 8.92 -1.41
N LEU A 12 13.04 8.31 -1.68
CA LEU A 12 12.91 7.19 -2.63
C LEU A 12 13.29 7.58 -4.07
N LEU A 13 13.12 8.84 -4.47
CA LEU A 13 13.57 9.34 -5.77
C LEU A 13 15.08 9.58 -5.80
N GLU A 14 15.68 9.98 -4.67
CA GLU A 14 17.14 10.11 -4.57
C GLU A 14 17.86 8.77 -4.79
N LEU A 15 17.17 7.65 -4.53
CA LEU A 15 17.65 6.31 -4.83
C LEU A 15 17.81 6.01 -6.33
N LEU A 16 17.25 6.84 -7.20
CA LEU A 16 17.30 6.70 -8.65
C LEU A 16 18.27 7.70 -9.30
N ASN A 17 19.25 8.19 -8.53
CA ASN A 17 20.25 9.12 -9.05
C ASN A 17 21.20 8.43 -10.09
N PRO A 18 21.87 9.20 -10.96
CA PRO A 18 22.77 8.63 -11.97
C PRO A 18 23.88 7.73 -11.43
N GLU A 19 24.37 7.99 -10.21
CA GLU A 19 25.42 7.21 -9.56
C GLU A 19 24.94 5.80 -9.19
N THR A 20 23.71 5.67 -8.65
CA THR A 20 23.09 4.38 -8.33
C THR A 20 22.73 3.58 -9.59
N ILE A 21 22.46 4.25 -10.72
CA ILE A 21 22.16 3.63 -12.02
C ILE A 21 23.37 2.92 -12.63
N THR A 22 24.58 3.10 -12.09
CA THR A 22 25.76 2.28 -12.47
C THR A 22 25.61 0.81 -12.04
N HIS A 23 24.72 0.50 -11.10
CA HIS A 23 24.42 -0.88 -10.69
C HIS A 23 23.57 -1.59 -11.77
N GLN A 24 24.14 -2.61 -12.42
CA GLN A 24 23.51 -3.31 -13.56
C GLN A 24 22.10 -3.82 -13.25
N GLY A 25 21.90 -4.43 -12.07
CA GLY A 25 20.58 -4.96 -11.69
C GLY A 25 19.52 -3.86 -11.56
N LEU A 26 19.92 -2.68 -11.08
CA LEU A 26 19.01 -1.54 -10.92
C LEU A 26 18.72 -0.90 -12.27
N LEU A 27 19.74 -0.72 -13.12
CA LEU A 27 19.57 -0.24 -14.49
C LEU A 27 18.56 -1.08 -15.26
N HIS A 28 18.71 -2.41 -15.25
CA HIS A 28 17.76 -3.32 -15.89
C HIS A 28 16.35 -3.19 -15.28
N GLY A 29 16.23 -3.02 -13.96
CA GLY A 29 14.95 -2.79 -13.30
C GLY A 29 14.27 -1.50 -13.78
N VAL A 30 15.01 -0.39 -13.82
CA VAL A 30 14.51 0.93 -14.25
C VAL A 30 14.09 0.90 -15.72
N LEU A 31 14.87 0.25 -16.59
CA LEU A 31 14.52 0.09 -18.01
C LEU A 31 13.26 -0.75 -18.19
N SER A 32 13.10 -1.81 -17.40
CA SER A 32 11.88 -2.64 -17.41
C SER A 32 10.65 -1.84 -16.95
N LEU A 33 10.75 -1.15 -15.82
CA LEU A 33 9.69 -0.27 -15.31
C LEU A 33 9.31 0.82 -16.32
N SER A 34 10.32 1.49 -16.89
CA SER A 34 10.12 2.54 -17.89
C SER A 34 9.37 1.99 -19.12
N ALA A 35 9.75 0.81 -19.61
CA ALA A 35 9.06 0.17 -20.71
C ALA A 35 7.61 -0.22 -20.35
N THR A 36 7.33 -0.65 -19.10
CA THR A 36 5.96 -0.89 -18.63
C THR A 36 5.15 0.40 -18.60
N LEU A 37 5.71 1.50 -18.09
CA LEU A 37 5.02 2.80 -18.02
C LEU A 37 4.75 3.38 -19.42
N LEU A 38 5.71 3.26 -20.34
CA LEU A 38 5.54 3.68 -21.72
C LEU A 38 4.43 2.89 -22.42
N GLN A 39 4.41 1.57 -22.26
CA GLN A 39 3.33 0.72 -22.79
C GLN A 39 1.96 1.10 -22.23
N ALA A 40 1.88 1.47 -20.94
CA ALA A 40 0.62 1.89 -20.33
C ALA A 40 0.10 3.24 -20.86
N ALA A 41 0.99 4.08 -21.39
CA ALA A 41 0.67 5.38 -21.97
C ALA A 41 0.38 5.32 -23.49
N GLU A 42 0.66 4.20 -24.14
CA GLU A 42 0.42 4.03 -25.58
C GLU A 42 -1.01 3.55 -25.87
N GLU A 43 -1.67 4.21 -26.82
CA GLU A 43 -2.97 3.75 -27.33
C GLU A 43 -2.85 2.50 -28.22
N ILE A 44 -1.71 2.31 -28.89
CA ILE A 44 -1.44 1.20 -29.80
C ILE A 44 -0.30 0.34 -29.22
N PRO A 45 -0.53 -0.95 -28.91
CA PRO A 45 0.49 -1.80 -28.30
C PRO A 45 1.77 -1.97 -29.15
N ASN A 46 2.92 -1.54 -28.62
CA ASN A 46 4.21 -1.75 -29.24
C ASN A 46 4.87 -3.07 -28.82
N SER A 47 4.89 -4.06 -29.72
CA SER A 47 5.46 -5.39 -29.48
C SER A 47 6.97 -5.35 -29.15
N ALA A 48 7.71 -4.37 -29.66
CA ALA A 48 9.13 -4.21 -29.37
C ALA A 48 9.35 -3.76 -27.91
N TRP A 49 8.45 -2.94 -27.36
CA TRP A 49 8.52 -2.53 -25.96
C TRP A 49 8.22 -3.69 -25.02
N LYS A 50 7.23 -4.50 -25.34
CA LYS A 50 6.93 -5.73 -24.58
C LYS A 50 8.14 -6.68 -24.52
N LEU A 51 8.81 -6.89 -25.66
CA LEU A 51 10.01 -7.74 -25.71
C LEU A 51 11.16 -7.17 -24.87
N ARG A 52 11.41 -5.85 -24.97
CA ARG A 52 12.46 -5.18 -24.19
C ARG A 52 12.14 -5.19 -22.70
N GLN A 53 10.89 -4.93 -22.32
CA GLN A 53 10.42 -4.99 -20.95
C GLN A 53 10.71 -6.37 -20.34
N ALA A 54 10.32 -7.45 -21.03
CA ALA A 54 10.53 -8.82 -20.56
C ALA A 54 12.02 -9.17 -20.46
N TYR A 55 12.83 -8.76 -21.44
CA TYR A 55 14.28 -8.94 -21.42
C TYR A 55 14.91 -8.26 -20.20
N HIS A 56 14.64 -6.98 -19.99
CA HIS A 56 15.21 -6.22 -18.87
C HIS A 56 14.69 -6.73 -17.52
N PHE A 57 13.42 -7.13 -17.43
CA PHE A 57 12.87 -7.76 -16.22
C PHE A 57 13.61 -9.04 -15.85
N GLY A 58 13.82 -9.94 -16.83
CA GLY A 58 14.53 -11.20 -16.61
C GLY A 58 15.97 -11.00 -16.15
N GLN A 59 16.68 -10.03 -16.74
CA GLN A 59 18.05 -9.68 -16.32
C GLN A 59 18.08 -9.10 -14.89
N ALA A 60 17.19 -8.17 -14.59
CA ALA A 60 17.08 -7.57 -13.26
C ALA A 60 16.76 -8.63 -12.19
N LEU A 61 15.85 -9.57 -12.47
CA LEU A 61 15.52 -10.64 -11.54
C LEU A 61 16.69 -11.62 -11.33
N SER A 62 17.41 -11.98 -12.40
CA SER A 62 18.59 -12.84 -12.32
C SER A 62 19.69 -12.21 -11.47
N LEU A 63 20.00 -10.93 -11.71
CA LEU A 63 21.00 -10.18 -10.96
C LEU A 63 20.60 -9.99 -9.49
N LEU A 64 19.30 -9.78 -9.20
CA LEU A 64 18.81 -9.70 -7.83
C LEU A 64 19.06 -11.00 -7.06
N ARG A 65 18.72 -12.16 -7.67
CA ARG A 65 18.93 -13.48 -7.06
C ARG A 65 20.41 -13.72 -6.74
N GLN A 66 21.29 -13.45 -7.71
CA GLN A 66 22.74 -13.56 -7.49
C GLN A 66 23.22 -12.63 -6.36
N GLY A 67 22.68 -11.41 -6.28
CA GLY A 67 23.00 -10.46 -5.21
C GLY A 67 22.59 -10.98 -3.84
N ILE A 68 21.39 -11.54 -3.71
CA ILE A 68 20.88 -12.14 -2.48
C ILE A 68 21.73 -13.36 -2.07
N GLU A 69 22.07 -14.24 -3.01
CA GLU A 69 22.92 -15.41 -2.74
C GLU A 69 24.31 -15.01 -2.23
N ARG A 70 24.92 -13.97 -2.81
CA ARG A 70 26.20 -13.42 -2.34
C ARG A 70 26.08 -12.82 -0.94
N ALA A 71 25.01 -12.09 -0.67
CA ALA A 71 24.77 -11.48 0.64
C ALA A 71 24.49 -12.54 1.73
N ALA A 72 23.88 -13.67 1.37
CA ALA A 72 23.56 -14.76 2.29
C ALA A 72 24.75 -15.72 2.55
N SER A 73 25.90 -15.52 1.90
CA SER A 73 27.05 -16.41 2.02
C SER A 73 27.68 -16.34 3.43
N PRO A 74 27.91 -17.49 4.10
CA PRO A 74 28.52 -17.55 5.44
C PRO A 74 29.90 -16.88 5.54
N ALA A 75 30.60 -16.74 4.40
CA ALA A 75 31.90 -16.08 4.32
C ALA A 75 31.86 -14.58 4.67
N ASN A 76 30.69 -13.94 4.58
CA ASN A 76 30.51 -12.51 4.81
C ASN A 76 30.01 -12.16 6.23
N GLY A 77 29.95 -13.13 7.16
CA GLY A 77 29.62 -12.84 8.57
C GLY A 77 28.15 -12.47 8.86
N GLY A 78 27.25 -12.54 7.87
CA GLY A 78 25.83 -12.25 8.01
C GLY A 78 25.23 -11.64 6.74
N LEU A 79 23.90 -11.44 6.73
CA LEU A 79 23.18 -10.85 5.61
C LEU A 79 23.34 -9.32 5.59
N GLU A 80 24.47 -8.82 5.08
CA GLU A 80 24.63 -7.40 4.78
C GLU A 80 24.01 -7.08 3.41
N VAL A 81 22.69 -6.90 3.38
CA VAL A 81 22.00 -6.50 2.15
C VAL A 81 22.33 -5.05 1.82
N ASN A 82 23.10 -4.84 0.76
CA ASN A 82 23.40 -3.53 0.23
C ASN A 82 22.11 -2.78 -0.13
N LYS A 83 22.03 -1.48 0.24
CA LYS A 83 20.99 -0.52 -0.17
C LYS A 83 20.53 -0.70 -1.62
N LEU A 84 21.47 -0.95 -2.55
CA LEU A 84 21.17 -1.15 -3.98
C LEU A 84 20.26 -2.36 -4.27
N LEU A 85 20.36 -3.44 -3.49
CA LEU A 85 19.46 -4.60 -3.62
C LEU A 85 18.04 -4.28 -3.16
N VAL A 86 17.92 -3.43 -2.13
CA VAL A 86 16.62 -2.92 -1.66
C VAL A 86 15.98 -2.05 -2.74
N VAL A 87 16.74 -1.11 -3.33
CA VAL A 87 16.26 -0.26 -4.43
C VAL A 87 15.86 -1.11 -5.64
N GLN A 88 16.69 -2.06 -6.04
CA GLN A 88 16.39 -2.95 -7.16
C GLN A 88 15.10 -3.76 -6.92
N SER A 89 14.91 -4.26 -5.69
CA SER A 89 13.69 -4.98 -5.30
C SER A 89 12.45 -4.07 -5.34
N LEU A 90 12.56 -2.82 -4.87
CA LEU A 90 11.49 -1.81 -4.95
C LEU A 90 11.10 -1.53 -6.41
N VAL A 91 12.08 -1.32 -7.29
CA VAL A 91 11.83 -1.04 -8.71
C VAL A 91 11.16 -2.24 -9.40
N LEU A 92 11.62 -3.46 -9.13
CA LEU A 92 10.98 -4.67 -9.65
C LEU A 92 9.55 -4.83 -9.16
N TYR A 93 9.29 -4.53 -7.88
CA TYR A 93 7.93 -4.60 -7.34
C TYR A 93 7.00 -3.54 -7.95
N LEU A 94 7.47 -2.29 -8.08
CA LEU A 94 6.73 -1.23 -8.76
C LEU A 94 6.39 -1.63 -10.20
N GLN A 95 7.34 -2.25 -10.89
CA GLN A 95 7.14 -2.74 -12.25
C GLN A 95 6.02 -3.78 -12.33
N VAL A 96 6.03 -4.78 -11.44
CA VAL A 96 4.98 -5.82 -11.38
C VAL A 96 3.60 -5.23 -11.04
N ILE A 97 3.53 -4.24 -10.13
CA ILE A 97 2.27 -3.52 -9.86
C ILE A 97 1.80 -2.76 -11.10
N CYS A 98 2.73 -2.12 -11.82
CA CYS A 98 2.40 -1.33 -13.00
C CYS A 98 1.87 -2.19 -14.15
N GLU A 99 2.36 -3.43 -14.29
CA GLU A 99 1.81 -4.42 -15.24
C GLU A 99 0.37 -4.86 -14.92
N GLY A 100 -0.04 -4.76 -13.65
CA GLY A 100 -1.41 -5.05 -13.25
C GLY A 100 -1.79 -6.53 -13.35
N HIS A 101 -0.83 -7.44 -13.23
CA HIS A 101 -1.09 -8.88 -13.21
C HIS A 101 -2.05 -9.25 -12.07
N ARG A 102 -3.09 -10.03 -12.37
CA ARG A 102 -4.21 -10.33 -11.44
C ARG A 102 -4.04 -11.64 -10.67
N GLU A 103 -3.02 -12.44 -10.96
CA GLU A 103 -2.86 -13.78 -10.40
C GLU A 103 -2.02 -13.79 -9.11
N GLY A 104 -1.64 -12.61 -8.60
CA GLY A 104 -0.92 -12.47 -7.35
C GLY A 104 0.60 -12.59 -7.46
N GLN A 105 1.17 -12.40 -8.66
CA GLN A 105 2.61 -12.36 -8.89
C GLN A 105 3.30 -11.34 -7.97
N ASP A 106 2.67 -10.18 -7.77
CA ASP A 106 3.09 -9.08 -6.90
C ASP A 106 3.40 -9.54 -5.45
N ARG A 107 2.66 -10.54 -4.95
CA ARG A 107 2.81 -11.05 -3.57
C ARG A 107 4.14 -11.73 -3.34
N SER A 108 4.65 -12.44 -4.34
CA SER A 108 5.96 -13.10 -4.25
C SER A 108 7.09 -12.08 -4.15
N HIS A 109 6.99 -10.99 -4.93
CA HIS A 109 7.92 -9.87 -4.89
C HIS A 109 7.83 -9.12 -3.55
N LEU A 110 6.62 -8.84 -3.07
CA LEU A 110 6.38 -8.19 -1.79
C LEU A 110 6.90 -9.04 -0.61
N GLY A 111 6.71 -10.36 -0.65
CA GLY A 111 7.27 -11.29 0.32
C GLY A 111 8.80 -11.25 0.34
N GLY A 112 9.43 -11.30 -0.83
CA GLY A 112 10.89 -11.16 -0.96
C GLY A 112 11.42 -9.84 -0.41
N MET A 113 10.73 -8.73 -0.68
CA MET A 113 11.09 -7.41 -0.12
C MET A 113 10.96 -7.36 1.39
N LYS A 114 9.88 -7.90 1.97
CA LYS A 114 9.71 -7.98 3.43
C LYS A 114 10.87 -8.75 4.06
N TRP A 115 11.26 -9.87 3.47
CA TRP A 115 12.39 -10.67 3.95
C TRP A 115 13.70 -9.89 3.90
N ILE A 116 14.01 -9.23 2.77
CA ILE A 116 15.20 -8.39 2.60
C ILE A 116 15.26 -7.27 3.65
N VAL A 117 14.17 -6.51 3.81
CA VAL A 117 14.15 -5.31 4.66
C VAL A 117 14.01 -5.63 6.15
N SER A 118 13.46 -6.79 6.50
CA SER A 118 13.33 -7.23 7.90
C SER A 118 14.64 -7.75 8.49
N GLY A 119 15.66 -8.00 7.67
CA GLY A 119 16.96 -8.54 8.09
C GLY A 119 18.10 -7.53 8.12
N THR A 120 17.91 -6.32 7.60
CA THR A 120 19.03 -5.41 7.31
C THR A 120 18.67 -3.94 7.57
N SER A 121 19.62 -3.17 8.09
CA SER A 121 19.54 -1.70 8.06
C SER A 121 19.86 -1.21 6.65
N ILE A 122 18.94 -0.46 6.04
CA ILE A 122 19.03 -0.05 4.64
C ILE A 122 20.07 1.07 4.49
N SER A 123 20.17 1.94 5.48
CA SER A 123 21.19 2.98 5.50
C SER A 123 21.46 3.44 6.94
N PRO A 124 22.62 3.11 7.53
CA PRO A 124 22.96 3.58 8.87
C PRO A 124 23.08 5.12 8.95
N HIS A 125 23.12 5.81 7.81
CA HIS A 125 23.27 7.27 7.72
C HIS A 125 21.99 7.97 7.22
N ASN A 126 20.94 7.24 6.82
CA ASN A 126 19.68 7.82 6.33
C ASN A 126 18.48 7.03 6.87
N VAL A 127 18.07 7.37 8.09
CA VAL A 127 16.94 6.78 8.81
C VAL A 127 15.63 7.08 8.10
N THR A 128 15.46 8.29 7.55
CA THR A 128 14.24 8.72 6.84
C THR A 128 13.94 7.80 5.66
N LEU A 129 14.94 7.50 4.83
CA LEU A 129 14.80 6.57 3.72
C LEU A 129 14.40 5.16 4.19
N GLU A 130 15.02 4.67 5.26
CA GLU A 130 14.70 3.36 5.82
C GLU A 130 13.24 3.31 6.27
N VAL A 131 12.75 4.35 6.94
CA VAL A 131 11.34 4.46 7.35
C VAL A 131 10.40 4.48 6.13
N GLU A 132 10.70 5.29 5.11
CA GLU A 132 9.86 5.39 3.90
C GLU A 132 9.75 4.05 3.16
N VAL A 133 10.85 3.32 3.00
CA VAL A 133 10.85 1.99 2.36
C VAL A 133 9.99 1.01 3.15
N ARG A 134 10.16 0.96 4.47
CA ARG A 134 9.40 0.07 5.34
C ARG A 134 7.90 0.41 5.30
N MET A 135 7.55 1.70 5.36
CA MET A 135 6.17 2.17 5.23
C MET A 135 5.58 1.82 3.86
N PHE A 136 6.38 1.90 2.80
CA PHE A 136 5.96 1.51 1.46
C PHE A 136 5.58 0.04 1.37
N ILE A 137 6.41 -0.83 1.92
CA ILE A 137 6.16 -2.27 1.94
C ILE A 137 4.91 -2.58 2.76
N LEU A 138 4.77 -1.95 3.94
CA LEU A 138 3.62 -2.16 4.81
C LEU A 138 2.32 -1.76 4.13
N TYR A 139 2.24 -0.54 3.58
CA TYR A 139 1.04 -0.08 2.85
C TYR A 139 0.60 -1.05 1.76
N HIS A 140 1.55 -1.49 0.93
CA HIS A 140 1.23 -2.38 -0.17
C HIS A 140 0.80 -3.76 0.32
N ASN A 141 1.37 -4.24 1.44
CA ASN A 141 0.90 -5.45 2.09
C ASN A 141 -0.52 -5.31 2.62
N TYR A 142 -0.88 -4.16 3.21
CA TYR A 142 -2.26 -3.88 3.59
C TYR A 142 -3.21 -3.89 2.40
N CYS A 143 -2.86 -3.21 1.31
CA CYS A 143 -3.67 -3.20 0.09
C CYS A 143 -3.89 -4.61 -0.46
N SER A 144 -2.85 -5.45 -0.47
CA SER A 144 -2.97 -6.86 -0.84
C SER A 144 -3.88 -7.63 0.12
N CYS A 145 -3.75 -7.45 1.43
CA CYS A 145 -4.60 -8.10 2.44
C CYS A 145 -6.08 -7.68 2.35
N LEU A 146 -6.35 -6.42 2.02
CA LEU A 146 -7.70 -5.90 1.83
C LEU A 146 -8.39 -6.56 0.63
N THR A 147 -7.68 -6.65 -0.49
CA THR A 147 -8.22 -7.09 -1.79
C THR A 147 -8.12 -8.60 -2.01
N SER A 148 -7.31 -9.32 -1.23
CA SER A 148 -7.06 -10.76 -1.41
C SER A 148 -7.54 -11.61 -0.23
N PRO A 149 -8.22 -12.74 -0.48
CA PRO A 149 -8.53 -13.72 0.55
C PRO A 149 -7.32 -14.58 0.95
N SER A 150 -6.24 -14.64 0.15
CA SER A 150 -5.10 -15.53 0.40
C SER A 150 -3.84 -14.85 0.92
N THR A 151 -3.89 -13.53 1.20
CA THR A 151 -2.76 -12.81 1.80
C THR A 151 -3.01 -12.64 3.31
N PRO A 152 -2.27 -13.35 4.19
CA PRO A 152 -2.33 -13.13 5.63
C PRO A 152 -1.36 -12.04 6.08
N PHE A 153 -1.62 -11.50 7.27
CA PHE A 153 -0.64 -10.73 8.04
C PHE A 153 0.35 -11.73 8.68
N ASP A 154 1.47 -11.96 8.01
CA ASP A 154 2.47 -12.95 8.40
C ASP A 154 3.49 -12.43 9.44
N TYR A 155 4.40 -13.31 9.86
CA TYR A 155 5.46 -12.98 10.83
C TYR A 155 6.31 -11.80 10.36
N ASP A 156 6.70 -11.78 9.07
CA ASP A 156 7.55 -10.73 8.52
C ASP A 156 6.85 -9.38 8.50
N PHE A 157 5.54 -9.35 8.26
CA PHE A 157 4.74 -8.14 8.39
C PHE A 157 4.81 -7.56 9.82
N TRP A 158 4.60 -8.39 10.84
CA TRP A 158 4.65 -7.93 12.24
C TRP A 158 6.06 -7.50 12.66
N LYS A 159 7.08 -8.25 12.24
CA LYS A 159 8.48 -7.90 12.46
C LYS A 159 8.80 -6.54 11.85
N LEU A 160 8.39 -6.31 10.61
CA LEU A 160 8.57 -5.05 9.90
C LEU A 160 7.82 -3.90 10.59
N LYS A 161 6.56 -4.10 10.94
CA LYS A 161 5.74 -3.10 11.65
C LYS A 161 6.37 -2.71 12.99
N ASN A 162 6.77 -3.68 13.80
CA ASN A 162 7.34 -3.42 15.12
C ASN A 162 8.71 -2.73 15.02
N SER A 163 9.49 -3.02 13.96
CA SER A 163 10.77 -2.33 13.73
C SER A 163 10.61 -0.82 13.50
N LEU A 164 9.47 -0.39 12.93
CA LEU A 164 9.18 1.04 12.79
C LEU A 164 8.91 1.69 14.15
N GLN A 165 8.22 1.02 15.06
CA GLN A 165 7.89 1.55 16.39
C GLN A 165 9.15 1.89 17.23
N SER A 166 10.24 1.14 17.03
CA SER A 166 11.52 1.36 17.70
C SER A 166 12.39 2.47 17.07
N THR A 167 11.97 3.09 15.96
CA THR A 167 12.79 4.11 15.29
C THR A 167 12.69 5.44 16.04
N PRO A 168 13.82 6.07 16.46
CA PRO A 168 13.82 7.33 17.20
C PRO A 168 13.13 8.46 16.43
N GLU A 169 12.39 9.31 17.14
CA GLU A 169 11.84 10.55 16.57
C GLU A 169 12.99 11.52 16.26
N SER A 170 13.13 11.90 15.00
CA SER A 170 14.12 12.89 14.56
C SER A 170 13.49 14.29 14.49
N SER A 171 14.31 15.32 14.66
CA SER A 171 13.89 16.70 14.92
C SER A 171 13.63 17.55 13.68
N SER A 172 13.86 17.05 12.46
CA SER A 172 13.63 17.80 11.22
C SER A 172 12.15 17.86 10.83
N GLU A 173 11.72 18.89 10.09
CA GLU A 173 10.32 19.03 9.62
C GLU A 173 9.88 17.89 8.68
N ARG A 174 10.81 17.36 7.87
CA ARG A 174 10.56 16.14 7.07
C ARG A 174 10.34 14.93 7.96
N ASP A 175 11.18 14.75 8.97
CA ASP A 175 11.03 13.65 9.92
C ASP A 175 9.73 13.73 10.73
N ARG A 176 9.20 14.95 10.96
CA ARG A 176 7.86 15.15 11.54
C ARG A 176 6.76 14.65 10.62
N THR A 177 6.78 15.00 9.33
CA THR A 177 5.77 14.53 8.36
C THR A 177 5.81 13.00 8.20
N THR A 178 7.02 12.41 8.16
CA THR A 178 7.20 10.96 8.14
C THR A 178 6.72 10.31 9.44
N SER A 179 6.97 10.95 10.60
CA SER A 179 6.49 10.51 11.93
C SER A 179 4.96 10.54 12.03
N ASP A 180 4.35 11.61 11.54
CA ASP A 180 2.91 11.81 11.45
C ASP A 180 2.27 10.69 10.62
N CYS A 181 2.75 10.48 9.39
CA CYS A 181 2.27 9.39 8.55
C CYS A 181 2.48 8.01 9.21
N ARG A 182 3.63 7.77 9.88
CA ARG A 182 3.88 6.55 10.65
C ARG A 182 2.85 6.37 11.77
N PHE A 183 2.50 7.42 12.49
CA PHE A 183 1.54 7.35 13.58
C PHE A 183 0.12 7.06 13.06
N MET A 184 -0.30 7.72 11.97
CA MET A 184 -1.58 7.45 11.30
C MET A 184 -1.68 5.96 10.94
N MET A 185 -0.60 5.41 10.37
CA MET A 185 -0.50 4.00 10.00
C MET A 185 -0.50 3.09 11.24
N ASP A 186 0.11 3.50 12.35
CA ASP A 186 0.25 2.64 13.52
C ASP A 186 -1.13 2.30 14.11
N VAL A 187 -1.98 3.31 14.37
CA VAL A 187 -3.30 3.07 14.97
C VAL A 187 -4.28 2.49 13.97
N LEU A 188 -4.47 3.13 12.80
CA LEU A 188 -5.45 2.67 11.82
C LEU A 188 -5.14 1.26 11.32
N PHE A 189 -3.86 0.91 11.22
CA PHE A 189 -3.47 -0.39 10.72
C PHE A 189 -3.22 -1.46 11.79
N THR A 190 -3.40 -1.16 13.09
CA THR A 190 -3.64 -2.24 14.08
C THR A 190 -5.05 -2.82 13.98
N LEU A 191 -6.01 -2.06 13.47
CA LEU A 191 -7.40 -2.50 13.33
C LEU A 191 -7.61 -3.40 12.12
N LEU A 192 -6.88 -3.17 11.02
CA LEU A 192 -7.02 -3.95 9.78
C LEU A 192 -6.81 -5.47 9.96
N PRO A 193 -5.76 -5.95 10.68
CA PRO A 193 -5.62 -7.38 10.99
C PRO A 193 -6.80 -7.94 11.78
N ARG A 194 -7.35 -7.18 12.73
CA ARG A 194 -8.52 -7.62 13.52
C ARG A 194 -9.76 -7.76 12.62
N ILE A 195 -10.04 -6.75 11.78
CA ILE A 195 -11.14 -6.81 10.81
C ILE A 195 -10.94 -7.96 9.81
N ARG A 196 -9.70 -8.25 9.41
CA ARG A 196 -9.39 -9.38 8.53
C ARG A 196 -9.72 -10.72 9.19
N THR A 197 -9.31 -10.92 10.44
CA THR A 197 -9.66 -12.13 11.21
C THR A 197 -11.19 -12.26 11.32
N LEU A 198 -11.87 -11.17 11.65
CA LEU A 198 -13.33 -11.09 11.71
C LEU A 198 -13.98 -11.49 10.38
N ARG A 199 -13.44 -11.00 9.26
CA ARG A 199 -13.89 -11.33 7.90
C ARG A 199 -13.74 -12.80 7.57
N ASP A 200 -12.61 -13.38 7.92
CA ASP A 200 -12.34 -14.79 7.62
C ASP A 200 -13.23 -15.70 8.44
N GLN A 201 -13.42 -15.38 9.72
CA GLN A 201 -14.40 -16.06 10.60
C GLN A 201 -15.84 -15.93 10.07
N ALA A 202 -16.27 -14.72 9.71
CA ALA A 202 -17.60 -14.47 9.16
C ALA A 202 -17.85 -15.27 7.87
N ARG A 203 -16.86 -15.31 6.96
CA ARG A 203 -16.93 -16.11 5.73
C ARG A 203 -16.99 -17.61 6.00
N THR A 204 -16.19 -18.13 6.94
CA THR A 204 -16.25 -19.55 7.32
C THR A 204 -17.61 -19.93 7.89
N LEU A 205 -18.20 -19.07 8.73
CA LEU A 205 -19.53 -19.31 9.28
C LEU A 205 -20.61 -19.30 8.20
N ARG A 206 -20.59 -18.30 7.31
CA ARG A 206 -21.48 -18.22 6.14
C ARG A 206 -21.39 -19.49 5.28
N ALA A 207 -20.17 -19.95 4.99
CA ALA A 207 -19.95 -21.17 4.23
C ALA A 207 -20.47 -22.44 4.93
N SER A 208 -20.54 -22.43 6.27
CA SER A 208 -21.07 -23.55 7.06
C SER A 208 -22.61 -23.59 7.14
N GLY A 209 -23.32 -22.64 6.52
CA GLY A 209 -24.79 -22.56 6.52
C GLY A 209 -25.40 -22.20 7.88
N LYS A 210 -24.59 -21.77 8.85
CA LYS A 210 -25.07 -21.28 10.15
C LYS A 210 -25.60 -19.84 9.99
N PRO A 211 -26.75 -19.50 10.59
CA PRO A 211 -27.32 -18.16 10.51
C PRO A 211 -26.36 -17.11 11.09
N GLU A 212 -26.18 -16.00 10.36
CA GLU A 212 -25.25 -14.91 10.69
C GLU A 212 -25.59 -14.20 12.01
N ASP A 213 -26.87 -14.18 12.37
CA ASP A 213 -27.42 -13.38 13.48
C ASP A 213 -26.97 -13.83 14.89
N TYR A 214 -26.26 -14.95 15.02
CA TYR A 214 -26.01 -15.59 16.33
C TYR A 214 -24.56 -15.62 16.79
N ASN A 215 -23.60 -15.08 16.04
CA ASN A 215 -22.23 -15.05 16.54
C ASN A 215 -21.97 -13.81 17.41
N THR A 216 -22.35 -13.92 18.69
CA THR A 216 -22.10 -12.92 19.72
C THR A 216 -20.62 -12.51 19.79
N GLU A 217 -19.67 -13.43 19.58
CA GLU A 217 -18.24 -13.11 19.63
C GLU A 217 -17.82 -12.20 18.47
N LEU A 218 -18.31 -12.46 17.26
CA LEU A 218 -18.06 -11.57 16.11
C LEU A 218 -18.65 -10.18 16.35
N MET A 219 -19.87 -10.11 16.90
CA MET A 219 -20.52 -8.84 17.19
C MET A 219 -19.81 -8.06 18.29
N VAL A 220 -19.30 -8.73 19.32
CA VAL A 220 -18.50 -8.11 20.39
C VAL A 220 -17.19 -7.55 19.83
N GLU A 221 -16.47 -8.31 19.02
CA GLU A 221 -15.23 -7.84 18.41
C GLU A 221 -15.48 -6.69 17.42
N ALA A 222 -16.53 -6.79 16.61
CA ALA A 222 -16.95 -5.71 15.71
C ALA A 222 -17.27 -4.43 16.46
N TYR A 223 -18.01 -4.53 17.57
CA TYR A 223 -18.34 -3.40 18.44
C TYR A 223 -17.09 -2.79 19.08
N ALA A 224 -16.14 -3.62 19.52
CA ALA A 224 -14.86 -3.16 20.06
C ALA A 224 -14.04 -2.39 19.01
N ILE A 225 -14.02 -2.86 17.75
CA ILE A 225 -13.35 -2.16 16.65
C ILE A 225 -14.08 -0.85 16.31
N ASP A 226 -15.41 -0.85 16.20
CA ASP A 226 -16.20 0.37 15.94
C ASP A 226 -15.98 1.42 17.05
N THR A 227 -15.99 0.99 18.31
CA THR A 227 -15.72 1.87 19.45
C THR A 227 -14.31 2.46 19.35
N ALA A 228 -13.31 1.65 19.02
CA ALA A 228 -11.93 2.12 18.84
C ALA A 228 -11.80 3.11 17.67
N LEU A 229 -12.52 2.91 16.57
CA LEU A 229 -12.54 3.84 15.43
C LEU A 229 -13.18 5.18 15.80
N ARG A 230 -14.30 5.15 16.53
CA ARG A 230 -15.02 6.36 16.95
C ARG A 230 -14.27 7.15 18.02
N SER A 231 -13.65 6.45 18.97
CA SER A 231 -12.88 7.07 20.04
C SER A 231 -11.49 7.50 19.62
N TRP A 232 -11.03 7.09 18.43
CA TRP A 232 -9.75 7.52 17.89
C TRP A 232 -9.76 9.04 17.65
N PRO A 233 -8.99 9.82 18.42
CA PRO A 233 -8.86 11.24 18.18
C PRO A 233 -8.14 11.40 16.85
N SER A 234 -8.58 12.34 16.00
CA SER A 234 -7.65 12.82 14.98
C SER A 234 -6.50 13.47 15.73
N LEU A 235 -5.30 12.94 15.55
CA LEU A 235 -4.11 13.41 16.24
C LEU A 235 -3.61 14.73 15.66
N TYR A 236 -4.17 15.07 14.51
CA TYR A 236 -3.93 16.31 13.82
C TYR A 236 -4.96 17.33 14.24
N ASN A 237 -4.49 18.53 14.59
CA ASN A 237 -5.35 19.70 14.58
C ASN A 237 -6.05 19.80 13.22
N VAL A 238 -7.30 20.28 13.20
CA VAL A 238 -8.11 20.47 12.00
C VAL A 238 -7.38 21.35 10.96
N GLU A 239 -6.49 22.22 11.42
CA GLU A 239 -5.66 23.09 10.58
C GLU A 239 -4.48 22.38 9.88
N ASN A 240 -4.16 21.13 10.25
CA ASN A 240 -3.07 20.37 9.66
C ASN A 240 -3.55 19.62 8.40
N THR A 241 -2.77 19.67 7.32
CA THR A 241 -3.08 19.05 6.02
C THR A 241 -3.20 17.52 6.07
N GLN A 242 -2.66 16.86 7.09
CA GLN A 242 -2.81 15.42 7.33
C GLN A 242 -4.12 15.05 8.02
N HIS A 243 -4.83 16.02 8.63
CA HIS A 243 -6.10 15.78 9.30
C HIS A 243 -7.13 15.13 8.37
N PRO A 244 -7.43 15.67 7.17
CA PRO A 244 -8.47 15.09 6.34
C PRO A 244 -8.09 13.72 5.75
N ILE A 245 -6.79 13.46 5.57
CA ILE A 245 -6.26 12.14 5.15
C ILE A 245 -6.50 11.10 6.24
N SER A 246 -6.19 11.47 7.49
CA SER A 246 -6.42 10.61 8.65
C SER A 246 -7.89 10.22 8.79
N MET A 247 -8.78 11.18 8.55
CA MET A 247 -10.23 11.01 8.66
C MET A 247 -10.79 10.20 7.49
N LEU A 248 -10.27 10.38 6.28
CA LEU A 248 -10.58 9.54 5.12
C LEU A 248 -10.25 8.06 5.41
N TRP A 249 -9.05 7.77 5.90
CA TRP A 249 -8.68 6.39 6.21
C TRP A 249 -9.52 5.78 7.32
N ARG A 250 -9.88 6.58 8.34
CA ARG A 250 -10.83 6.15 9.38
C ARG A 250 -12.18 5.77 8.79
N ALA A 251 -12.73 6.59 7.88
CA ALA A 251 -13.97 6.30 7.18
C ALA A 251 -13.85 5.04 6.30
N CYS A 252 -12.75 4.86 5.57
CA CYS A 252 -12.51 3.66 4.76
C CYS A 252 -12.42 2.38 5.61
N ILE A 253 -11.77 2.44 6.78
CA ILE A 253 -11.67 1.29 7.68
C ILE A 253 -13.03 0.98 8.31
N TYR A 254 -13.83 2.00 8.63
CA TYR A 254 -15.21 1.81 9.05
C TYR A 254 -16.04 1.12 7.96
N ILE A 255 -15.96 1.60 6.70
CA ILE A 255 -16.59 0.95 5.54
C ILE A 255 -16.17 -0.53 5.45
N TYR A 256 -14.87 -0.80 5.61
CA TYR A 256 -14.36 -2.17 5.58
C TYR A 256 -14.92 -3.05 6.71
N LEU A 257 -15.07 -2.50 7.92
CA LEU A 257 -15.68 -3.19 9.06
C LEU A 257 -17.17 -3.49 8.79
N ILE A 258 -17.97 -2.50 8.36
CA ILE A 258 -19.41 -2.72 8.13
C ILE A 258 -19.64 -3.72 6.99
N ARG A 259 -18.83 -3.70 5.93
CA ARG A 259 -18.85 -4.72 4.87
C ARG A 259 -18.52 -6.12 5.37
N THR A 260 -17.73 -6.20 6.43
CA THR A 260 -17.31 -7.47 7.02
C THR A 260 -18.45 -8.12 7.80
N ILE A 261 -19.20 -7.33 8.58
CA ILE A 261 -20.21 -7.84 9.52
C ILE A 261 -21.64 -7.77 9.00
N ARG A 262 -21.90 -6.99 7.96
CA ARG A 262 -23.23 -6.88 7.32
C ARG A 262 -23.30 -7.71 6.06
N LEU A 263 -24.53 -7.94 5.61
CA LEU A 263 -24.81 -8.46 4.28
C LEU A 263 -24.38 -7.41 3.23
N SER A 264 -23.89 -7.90 2.09
CA SER A 264 -23.51 -7.05 0.96
C SER A 264 -24.75 -6.64 0.16
N CYS A 265 -25.59 -5.80 0.76
CA CYS A 265 -26.78 -5.22 0.14
C CYS A 265 -26.88 -3.71 0.45
N PRO A 266 -27.68 -2.95 -0.33
CA PRO A 266 -27.94 -1.55 -0.05
C PRO A 266 -28.50 -1.35 1.36
N SER A 267 -27.96 -0.38 2.09
CA SER A 267 -28.49 0.02 3.40
C SER A 267 -28.13 1.47 3.68
N GLU A 268 -28.95 2.16 4.48
CA GLU A 268 -28.70 3.54 4.90
C GLU A 268 -27.32 3.69 5.60
N GLN A 269 -26.90 2.67 6.36
CA GLN A 269 -25.59 2.65 7.00
C GLN A 269 -24.44 2.68 5.97
N PHE A 270 -24.58 2.01 4.82
CA PHE A 270 -23.59 2.09 3.75
C PHE A 270 -23.60 3.47 3.09
N SER A 271 -24.78 4.01 2.77
CA SER A 271 -24.90 5.33 2.14
C SER A 271 -24.27 6.42 3.01
N GLN A 272 -24.60 6.48 4.31
CA GLN A 272 -24.02 7.44 5.25
C GLN A 272 -22.49 7.30 5.39
N ALA A 273 -21.99 6.06 5.38
CA ALA A 273 -20.55 5.82 5.48
C ALA A 273 -19.81 6.27 4.21
N VAL A 274 -20.41 6.07 3.03
CA VAL A 274 -19.88 6.53 1.75
C VAL A 274 -19.93 8.05 1.66
N ASP A 275 -21.04 8.69 2.05
CA ASP A 275 -21.18 10.15 2.12
C ASP A 275 -20.06 10.76 2.97
N THR A 276 -19.87 10.25 4.19
CA THR A 276 -18.81 10.70 5.11
C THR A 276 -17.42 10.57 4.47
N ALA A 277 -17.15 9.48 3.74
CA ALA A 277 -15.86 9.30 3.08
C ALA A 277 -15.67 10.26 1.90
N LEU A 278 -16.73 10.50 1.11
CA LEU A 278 -16.70 11.40 -0.04
C LEU A 278 -16.51 12.87 0.38
N GLU A 279 -16.99 13.27 1.56
CA GLU A 279 -16.68 14.59 2.13
C GLU A 279 -15.17 14.81 2.24
N PHE A 280 -14.42 13.83 2.75
CA PHE A 280 -12.95 13.94 2.85
C PHE A 280 -12.26 13.83 1.49
N VAL A 281 -12.77 12.99 0.59
CA VAL A 281 -12.22 12.90 -0.78
C VAL A 281 -12.36 14.22 -1.52
N SER A 282 -13.44 14.97 -1.28
CA SER A 282 -13.71 16.25 -1.95
C SER A 282 -12.59 17.29 -1.75
N ILE A 283 -11.88 17.22 -0.61
CA ILE A 283 -10.76 18.09 -0.25
C ILE A 283 -9.55 17.88 -1.16
N PHE A 284 -9.40 16.69 -1.75
CA PHE A 284 -8.24 16.29 -2.56
C PHE A 284 -8.53 16.26 -4.06
N LEU A 285 -9.65 16.84 -4.52
CA LEU A 285 -10.08 16.76 -5.92
C LEU A 285 -9.20 17.55 -6.90
N GLU A 286 -8.55 18.61 -6.42
CA GLU A 286 -7.61 19.41 -7.22
C GLU A 286 -6.25 18.69 -7.36
N ASP A 287 -5.85 17.96 -6.33
CA ASP A 287 -4.57 17.24 -6.23
C ASP A 287 -4.78 15.74 -6.06
N VAL A 288 -5.47 15.13 -7.03
CA VAL A 288 -5.73 13.69 -7.01
C VAL A 288 -4.42 12.92 -7.23
N HIS A 289 -4.00 12.17 -6.21
CA HIS A 289 -2.76 11.40 -6.19
C HIS A 289 -3.02 9.88 -6.12
N GLY A 290 -2.03 9.09 -6.54
CA GLY A 290 -2.13 7.62 -6.56
C GLY A 290 -2.38 6.96 -5.20
N TRP A 291 -2.12 7.63 -4.08
CA TRP A 291 -2.45 7.10 -2.74
C TRP A 291 -3.96 7.05 -2.47
N LEU A 292 -4.77 7.84 -3.20
CA LEU A 292 -6.24 7.79 -3.11
C LEU A 292 -6.85 6.53 -3.73
N LEU A 293 -6.06 5.75 -4.50
CA LEU A 293 -6.58 4.58 -5.22
C LEU A 293 -7.19 3.54 -4.28
N SER A 294 -6.53 3.24 -3.15
CA SER A 294 -7.02 2.25 -2.18
C SER A 294 -8.23 2.75 -1.38
N PRO A 295 -8.25 3.99 -0.85
CA PRO A 295 -9.45 4.59 -0.29
C PRO A 295 -10.63 4.58 -1.27
N LEU A 296 -10.45 5.05 -2.50
CA LEU A 296 -11.50 5.09 -3.52
C LEU A 296 -12.04 3.71 -3.87
N PHE A 297 -11.16 2.70 -3.96
CA PHE A 297 -11.59 1.32 -4.17
C PHE A 297 -12.51 0.83 -3.04
N LEU A 298 -12.15 1.08 -1.77
CA LEU A 298 -12.98 0.68 -0.63
C LEU A 298 -14.33 1.40 -0.59
N ILE A 299 -14.33 2.70 -0.90
CA ILE A 299 -15.56 3.51 -0.99
C ILE A 299 -16.44 2.99 -2.11
N GLY A 300 -15.88 2.77 -3.31
CA GLY A 300 -16.59 2.23 -4.47
C GLY A 300 -17.18 0.85 -4.23
N CYS A 301 -16.49 -0.01 -3.46
CA CYS A 301 -17.06 -1.30 -3.07
C CYS A 301 -18.35 -1.17 -2.25
N ALA A 302 -18.55 -0.07 -1.51
CA ALA A 302 -19.70 0.19 -0.66
C ALA A 302 -20.71 1.18 -1.27
N ALA A 303 -20.40 1.79 -2.41
CA ALA A 303 -21.26 2.74 -3.11
C ALA A 303 -22.40 2.00 -3.85
N TRP A 304 -23.56 1.91 -3.20
CA TRP A 304 -24.76 1.31 -3.79
C TRP A 304 -25.57 2.32 -4.60
N ASP A 305 -25.57 3.58 -4.18
CA ASP A 305 -26.31 4.66 -4.83
C ASP A 305 -25.61 5.10 -6.12
N GLU A 306 -26.40 5.37 -7.16
CA GLU A 306 -25.88 5.76 -8.49
C GLU A 306 -25.08 7.06 -8.42
N ALA A 307 -25.56 8.05 -7.67
CA ALA A 307 -24.86 9.32 -7.47
C ALA A 307 -23.46 9.14 -6.83
N HIS A 308 -23.30 8.20 -5.89
CA HIS A 308 -21.97 7.90 -5.34
C HIS A 308 -21.03 7.34 -6.39
N ARG A 309 -21.54 6.47 -7.27
CA ARG A 309 -20.73 5.84 -8.33
C ARG A 309 -20.28 6.84 -9.37
N GLU A 310 -21.15 7.77 -9.77
CA GLU A 310 -20.81 8.83 -10.72
C GLU A 310 -19.63 9.69 -10.20
N ILE A 311 -19.68 10.10 -8.94
CA ILE A 311 -18.60 10.86 -8.29
C ILE A 311 -17.30 10.04 -8.29
N ILE A 312 -17.37 8.78 -7.89
CA ILE A 312 -16.19 7.90 -7.78
C ILE A 312 -15.58 7.65 -9.17
N ASP A 313 -16.40 7.41 -10.19
CA ASP A 313 -15.98 7.20 -11.57
C ASP A 313 -15.31 8.45 -12.14
N GLU A 314 -15.83 9.65 -11.86
CA GLU A 314 -15.18 10.90 -12.24
C GLU A 314 -13.77 11.01 -11.64
N ILE A 315 -13.62 10.66 -10.37
CA ILE A 315 -12.32 10.73 -9.67
C ILE A 315 -11.35 9.69 -10.25
N PHE A 316 -11.81 8.46 -10.54
CA PHE A 316 -10.99 7.47 -11.23
C PHE A 316 -10.57 7.93 -12.63
N HIS A 317 -11.43 8.64 -13.36
CA HIS A 317 -11.08 9.23 -14.64
C HIS A 317 -10.01 10.32 -14.50
N ARG A 318 -10.11 11.20 -13.50
CA ARG A 318 -9.07 12.19 -13.20
C ARG A 318 -7.75 11.53 -12.85
N LEU A 319 -7.74 10.50 -11.99
CA LEU A 319 -6.55 9.70 -11.67
C LEU A 319 -5.91 9.07 -12.91
N SER A 320 -6.73 8.50 -13.78
CA SER A 320 -6.27 7.81 -15.00
C SER A 320 -5.67 8.80 -16.01
N SER A 321 -6.32 9.95 -16.20
CA SER A 321 -5.85 11.01 -17.10
C SER A 321 -4.51 11.62 -16.68
N ARG A 322 -4.28 11.78 -15.36
CA ARG A 322 -3.00 12.26 -14.81
C ARG A 322 -1.89 11.22 -14.81
N THR A 323 -2.24 9.94 -14.74
CA THR A 323 -1.26 8.83 -14.71
C THR A 323 -0.95 8.24 -16.09
N GLY A 324 -1.55 8.79 -17.16
CA GLY A 324 -1.39 8.30 -18.53
C GLY A 324 -2.00 6.92 -18.76
N ARG A 325 -2.81 6.39 -17.84
CA ARG A 325 -3.46 5.09 -18.00
C ARG A 325 -4.74 5.25 -18.83
N SER A 326 -4.65 5.06 -20.14
CA SER A 326 -5.81 4.77 -20.98
C SER A 326 -6.31 3.35 -20.68
N ARG A 327 -7.55 3.26 -20.16
CA ARG A 327 -8.38 2.06 -19.85
C ARG A 327 -7.76 0.68 -20.17
N CYS A 328 -7.58 -0.16 -19.13
CA CYS A 328 -7.50 -1.62 -19.24
C CYS A 328 -8.84 -2.26 -18.90
#